data_AF-A0A7J4KDY7-F1
#
_entry.id   AF-A0A7J4KDY7-F1
#
_cell.length_a   1.000
_cell.length_b   1.000
_cell.length_c   1.000
_cell.angle_alpha   90.00
_cell.angle_beta   90.00
_cell.angle_gamma   90.00
#
_symmetry.space_group_name_H-M   'P 1'
#
loop_
_entity.id
_entity.type
_entity.pdbx_description
1 polymer ?
#
loop_
_entity_poly.entity_id
_entity_poly.type
_entity_poly.pdbx_seq_one_letter_code
_entity_poly.pdbx_strand_id
1 'polypeptide(L)'
;MIVILSMIISVVPMSILGQQNADENQIVYQKTFTITFSEDDLFFTTQNGYDLVSLSEGGITTEIGKPLLPLKNIKIALPQDMKITNIQIKELKQHTLEGSFLLHPAQPSIRSSQSDT
;
A
#
# COMPACT_ATOMS: atom_id res chain seq x y z
N MET A 1 -3.13 -35.40 4.22
CA MET A 1 -3.62 -34.14 3.63
C MET A 1 -2.73 -33.85 2.44
N ILE A 2 -3.22 -34.08 1.22
CA ILE A 2 -2.44 -34.10 -0.02
C ILE A 2 -2.57 -32.73 -0.68
N VAL A 3 -1.42 -32.08 -0.92
CA VAL A 3 -1.31 -30.84 -1.70
C VAL A 3 -1.24 -31.24 -3.17
N ILE A 4 -2.18 -30.76 -3.98
CA ILE A 4 -2.12 -30.89 -5.44
C ILE A 4 -1.96 -29.48 -6.01
N LEU A 5 -0.72 -29.12 -6.35
CA LEU A 5 -0.39 -27.91 -7.11
C LEU A 5 -0.13 -28.35 -8.56
N SER A 6 -1.18 -28.32 -9.39
CA SER A 6 -1.11 -28.74 -10.78
C SER A 6 -0.58 -27.61 -11.68
N MET A 7 0.70 -27.75 -12.01
CA MET A 7 1.37 -27.58 -13.31
C MET A 7 0.65 -26.80 -14.44
N ILE A 8 1.41 -25.86 -14.99
CA ILE A 8 1.14 -24.96 -16.12
C ILE A 8 0.72 -25.74 -17.37
N ILE A 9 -0.39 -25.35 -17.99
CA ILE A 9 -0.74 -25.75 -19.36
C ILE A 9 -0.55 -24.52 -20.26
N SER A 10 0.52 -24.54 -21.05
CA SER A 10 0.71 -23.63 -22.18
C SER A 10 0.20 -24.33 -23.43
N VAL A 11 -0.90 -23.85 -24.02
CA VAL A 11 -1.32 -24.23 -25.37
C VAL A 11 -1.67 -22.96 -26.14
N VAL A 12 -0.86 -22.65 -27.15
CA VAL A 12 -1.22 -21.79 -28.30
C VAL A 12 -0.53 -22.51 -29.47
N PRO A 13 -1.20 -22.84 -30.60
CA PRO A 13 -1.86 -21.83 -31.42
C PRO A 13 -3.12 -22.28 -32.18
N MET A 14 -4.11 -21.40 -32.31
CA MET A 14 -4.97 -21.42 -33.50
C MET A 14 -5.56 -20.04 -33.78
N SER A 15 -5.37 -19.59 -35.02
CA SER A 15 -5.74 -18.29 -35.55
C SER A 15 -7.25 -18.07 -35.47
N ILE A 16 -7.68 -17.05 -34.73
CA ILE A 16 -9.01 -16.45 -34.91
C ILE A 16 -8.79 -15.09 -35.56
N LEU A 17 -9.08 -15.03 -36.86
CA LEU A 17 -9.33 -13.78 -37.58
C LEU A 17 -10.70 -13.27 -37.10
N GLY A 18 -10.69 -12.31 -36.18
CA GLY A 18 -11.88 -11.62 -35.72
C GLY A 18 -11.50 -10.17 -35.41
N GLN A 19 -12.14 -9.23 -36.11
CA GLN A 19 -11.92 -7.80 -35.94
C GLN A 19 -12.10 -7.39 -34.47
N GLN A 20 -11.02 -6.96 -33.82
CA GLN A 20 -11.14 -6.20 -32.58
C GLN A 20 -11.14 -4.72 -32.94
N ASN A 21 -12.35 -4.14 -32.88
CA ASN A 21 -12.55 -2.70 -32.92
C ASN A 21 -11.69 -2.06 -31.82
N ALA A 22 -10.96 -1.03 -32.22
CA ALA A 22 -10.04 -0.29 -31.39
C ALA A 22 -10.76 0.38 -30.22
N ASP A 23 -10.52 -0.12 -29.01
CA ASP A 23 -10.20 0.72 -27.85
C ASP A 23 -9.47 -0.09 -26.76
N GLU A 24 -8.44 -0.84 -27.15
CA GLU A 24 -7.52 -1.41 -26.18
C GLU A 24 -6.53 -0.32 -25.78
N ASN A 25 -6.74 0.29 -24.61
CA ASN A 25 -5.72 1.10 -23.95
C ASN A 25 -4.55 0.16 -23.54
N GLN A 26 -3.70 -0.16 -24.51
CA GLN A 26 -2.59 -1.08 -24.31
C GLN A 26 -1.63 -0.52 -23.27
N ILE A 27 -1.35 -1.31 -22.24
CA ILE A 27 -0.37 -0.94 -21.21
C ILE A 27 1.01 -0.97 -21.87
N VAL A 28 1.53 0.22 -22.22
CA VAL A 28 2.82 0.39 -22.89
C VAL A 28 4.00 0.00 -21.98
N TYR A 29 3.83 0.13 -20.66
CA TYR A 29 4.85 -0.20 -19.68
C TYR A 29 4.22 -0.66 -18.37
N GLN A 30 4.73 -1.78 -17.85
CA GLN A 30 4.35 -2.31 -16.54
C GLN A 30 5.60 -2.55 -15.70
N LYS A 31 5.56 -2.11 -14.44
CA LYS A 31 6.61 -2.37 -13.46
C LYS A 31 6.00 -2.89 -12.17
N THR A 32 6.61 -3.94 -11.62
CA THR A 32 6.25 -4.51 -10.32
C THR A 32 7.32 -4.15 -9.30
N PHE A 33 6.86 -3.76 -8.10
CA PHE A 33 7.69 -3.49 -6.94
C PHE A 33 7.21 -4.37 -5.79
N THR A 34 8.15 -4.92 -5.03
CA THR A 34 7.85 -5.62 -3.78
C THR A 34 8.17 -4.69 -2.62
N ILE A 35 7.20 -4.45 -1.76
CA ILE A 35 7.36 -3.62 -0.57
C ILE A 35 7.27 -4.53 0.65
N THR A 36 8.30 -4.46 1.50
CA THR A 36 8.36 -5.19 2.75
C THR A 36 8.49 -4.23 3.91
N PHE A 37 7.91 -4.62 5.03
CA PHE A 37 8.13 -4.05 6.36
C PHE A 37 7.90 -5.17 7.36
N SER A 38 8.49 -5.02 8.53
CA SER A 38 8.47 -5.97 9.64
C SER A 38 8.03 -5.29 10.92
N GLU A 39 7.73 -6.07 11.94
CA GLU A 39 7.40 -5.55 13.26
C GLU A 39 8.59 -4.79 13.87
N ASP A 40 9.81 -5.22 13.61
CA ASP A 40 11.04 -4.55 14.08
C ASP A 40 11.22 -3.14 13.48
N ASP A 41 10.52 -2.82 12.39
CA ASP A 41 10.52 -1.49 11.79
C ASP A 41 9.54 -0.53 12.50
N LEU A 42 8.69 -1.03 13.38
CA LEU A 42 7.67 -0.27 14.11
C LEU A 42 8.24 0.29 15.41
N PHE A 43 7.92 1.56 15.67
CA PHE A 43 8.26 2.25 16.91
C PHE A 43 6.98 2.56 17.67
N PHE A 44 6.91 2.06 18.90
CA PHE A 44 5.78 2.26 19.81
C PHE A 44 6.14 3.28 20.88
N THR A 45 5.25 4.24 21.09
CA THR A 45 5.34 5.24 22.15
C THR A 45 3.95 5.48 22.73
N THR A 46 3.85 6.24 23.80
CA THR A 46 2.56 6.60 24.40
C THR A 46 2.44 8.12 24.55
N GLN A 47 1.24 8.64 24.33
CA GLN A 47 0.91 10.05 24.53
C GLN A 47 -0.50 10.17 25.10
N ASN A 48 -0.64 10.88 26.23
CA ASN A 48 -1.93 11.11 26.90
C ASN A 48 -2.75 9.83 27.15
N GLY A 49 -2.09 8.70 27.43
CA GLY A 49 -2.74 7.41 27.68
C GLY A 49 -3.15 6.62 26.42
N TYR A 50 -2.80 7.13 25.23
CA TYR A 50 -2.97 6.42 23.96
C TYR A 50 -1.64 5.87 23.45
N ASP A 51 -1.73 4.78 22.70
CA ASP A 51 -0.62 4.19 21.97
C ASP A 51 -0.41 4.92 20.65
N LEU A 52 0.85 5.23 20.35
CA LEU A 52 1.29 5.73 19.06
C LEU A 52 2.22 4.70 18.45
N VAL A 53 1.86 4.26 17.24
CA VAL A 53 2.71 3.41 16.41
C VAL A 53 3.18 4.21 15.20
N SER A 54 4.46 4.13 14.91
CA SER A 54 5.10 4.83 13.81
C SER A 54 6.04 3.90 13.05
N LEU A 55 6.29 4.23 11.79
CA LEU A 55 7.22 3.50 10.92
C LEU A 55 8.30 4.49 10.47
N SER A 56 9.56 4.06 10.47
CA SER A 56 10.67 4.92 10.02
C SER A 56 10.44 5.40 8.58
N GLU A 57 10.72 6.70 8.32
CA GLU A 57 10.50 7.37 7.03
C GLU A 57 9.04 7.29 6.52
N GLY A 58 8.10 6.93 7.40
CA GLY A 58 6.68 6.76 7.12
C GLY A 58 5.86 8.03 7.29
N GLY A 59 4.63 7.98 6.78
CA GLY A 59 3.58 8.92 7.12
C GLY A 59 2.65 8.36 8.19
N ILE A 60 1.57 9.08 8.44
CA ILE A 60 0.47 8.68 9.32
C ILE A 60 -0.86 8.91 8.61
N THR A 61 -1.89 8.13 8.96
CA THR A 61 -3.25 8.39 8.52
C THR A 61 -3.75 9.73 9.06
N THR A 62 -4.56 10.44 8.28
CA THR A 62 -5.00 11.81 8.63
C THR A 62 -6.51 11.94 8.74
N GLU A 63 -7.24 10.82 8.78
CA GLU A 63 -8.69 10.85 8.90
C GLU A 63 -9.10 11.14 10.34
N ILE A 64 -9.53 12.38 10.58
CA ILE A 64 -9.80 12.93 11.92
C ILE A 64 -10.74 12.01 12.71
N GLY A 65 -10.36 11.72 13.95
CA GLY A 65 -11.11 10.88 14.88
C GLY A 65 -10.92 9.37 14.69
N LYS A 66 -10.34 8.91 13.56
CA LYS A 66 -9.96 7.50 13.40
C LYS A 66 -8.59 7.21 14.02
N PRO A 67 -8.28 5.93 14.30
CA PRO A 67 -6.95 5.54 14.76
C PRO A 67 -5.83 6.07 13.84
N LEU A 68 -4.82 6.69 14.46
CA LEU A 68 -3.61 7.13 13.80
C LEU A 68 -2.72 5.91 13.53
N LEU A 69 -2.57 5.55 12.25
CA LEU A 69 -1.82 4.38 11.79
C LEU A 69 -0.63 4.81 10.93
N PRO A 70 0.51 4.09 11.01
CA PRO A 70 1.65 4.36 10.17
C PRO A 70 1.35 4.03 8.70
N LEU A 71 1.94 4.81 7.80
CA LEU A 71 1.89 4.62 6.36
C LEU A 71 3.30 4.50 5.80
N LYS A 72 3.51 3.57 4.86
CA LYS A 72 4.75 3.52 4.09
C LYS A 72 4.56 4.27 2.77
N ASN A 73 5.23 5.41 2.63
CA ASN A 73 5.16 6.21 1.42
C ASN A 73 6.13 5.68 0.36
N ILE A 74 5.59 5.29 -0.80
CA ILE A 74 6.40 4.79 -1.92
C ILE A 74 6.42 5.86 -3.00
N LYS A 75 7.62 6.37 -3.30
CA LYS A 75 7.83 7.36 -4.36
C LYS A 75 8.39 6.66 -5.58
N ILE A 76 7.69 6.77 -6.70
CA ILE A 76 8.11 6.18 -7.98
C ILE A 76 8.41 7.32 -8.94
N ALA A 77 9.61 7.32 -9.51
CA ALA A 77 9.96 8.25 -10.57
C ALA A 77 9.25 7.86 -11.87
N LEU A 78 8.49 8.80 -12.44
CA LEU A 78 7.86 8.63 -13.75
C LEU A 78 8.62 9.42 -14.82
N PRO A 79 8.89 8.82 -15.99
CA PRO A 79 9.40 9.55 -17.14
C PRO A 79 8.49 10.72 -17.51
N GLN A 80 9.08 11.73 -18.12
CA GLN A 80 8.35 12.86 -18.69
C GLN A 80 7.29 12.32 -19.66
N ASP A 81 6.07 12.88 -19.56
CA ASP A 81 4.89 12.52 -20.36
C ASP A 81 4.24 11.15 -20.08
N MET A 82 4.74 10.38 -19.11
CA MET A 82 4.10 9.12 -18.70
C MET A 82 3.00 9.35 -17.64
N LYS A 83 1.85 8.68 -17.80
CA LYS A 83 0.77 8.65 -16.81
C LYS A 83 0.57 7.25 -16.24
N ILE A 84 0.29 7.17 -14.94
CA ILE A 84 -0.15 5.92 -14.30
C ILE A 84 -1.60 5.67 -14.70
N THR A 85 -1.86 4.55 -15.36
CA THR A 85 -3.22 4.14 -15.74
C THR A 85 -3.82 3.13 -14.77
N ASN A 86 -2.99 2.36 -14.06
CA ASN A 86 -3.45 1.30 -13.17
C ASN A 86 -2.43 1.00 -12.06
N ILE A 87 -2.92 0.74 -10.84
CA ILE A 87 -2.14 0.22 -9.72
C ILE A 87 -2.86 -1.04 -9.22
N GLN A 88 -2.14 -2.16 -9.13
CA GLN A 88 -2.69 -3.42 -8.68
C GLN A 88 -1.80 -4.06 -7.61
N ILE A 89 -2.42 -4.51 -6.53
CA ILE A 89 -1.77 -5.37 -5.53
C ILE A 89 -1.83 -6.79 -6.06
N LYS A 90 -0.68 -7.38 -6.39
CA LYS A 90 -0.60 -8.76 -6.91
C LYS A 90 -0.60 -9.79 -5.79
N GLU A 91 0.04 -9.46 -4.68
CA GLU A 91 0.17 -10.33 -3.52
C GLU A 91 0.15 -9.48 -2.25
N LEU A 92 -0.49 -10.00 -1.21
CA LEU A 92 -0.56 -9.37 0.10
C LEU A 92 -0.29 -10.43 1.17
N LYS A 93 0.77 -10.21 1.95
CA LYS A 93 1.07 -10.99 3.14
C LYS A 93 0.75 -10.14 4.36
N GLN A 94 -0.01 -10.70 5.29
CA GLN A 94 -0.39 -10.03 6.53
C GLN A 94 0.20 -10.76 7.73
N HIS A 95 0.51 -10.00 8.77
CA HIS A 95 0.93 -10.51 10.05
C HIS A 95 0.17 -9.76 11.14
N THR A 96 -0.46 -10.49 12.05
CA THR A 96 -1.20 -9.91 13.16
C THR A 96 -0.22 -9.61 14.28
N LEU A 97 -0.27 -8.38 14.80
CA LEU A 97 0.45 -8.00 16.01
C LEU A 97 -0.39 -8.40 17.21
N GLU A 98 0.14 -9.27 18.06
CA GLU A 98 -0.54 -9.72 19.27
C GLU A 98 -0.57 -8.60 20.32
N GLY A 99 -1.72 -8.43 20.99
CA GLY A 99 -1.89 -7.43 22.04
C GLY A 99 -3.20 -6.66 21.94
N SER A 100 -3.35 -5.67 22.84
CA SER A 100 -4.47 -4.73 22.81
C SER A 100 -3.89 -3.32 22.76
N PHE A 101 -4.32 -2.54 21.78
CA PHE A 101 -3.80 -1.20 21.51
C PHE A 101 -4.93 -0.19 21.58
N LEU A 102 -4.73 0.87 22.36
CA LEU A 102 -5.59 2.04 22.41
C LEU A 102 -4.97 3.14 21.55
N LEU A 103 -5.12 3.01 20.23
CA LEU A 103 -4.45 3.89 19.28
C LEU A 103 -4.92 5.34 19.38
N HIS A 104 -3.97 6.28 19.36
CA HIS A 104 -4.23 7.70 19.39
C HIS A 104 -5.11 8.11 18.19
N PRO A 105 -6.20 8.89 18.38
CA PRO A 105 -7.03 9.33 17.27
C PRO A 105 -6.34 10.44 16.47
N ALA A 106 -6.44 10.40 15.14
CA ALA A 106 -5.91 11.46 14.28
C ALA A 106 -6.59 12.81 14.60
N GLN A 107 -5.78 13.87 14.72
CA GLN A 107 -6.22 15.21 15.07
C GLN A 107 -6.19 16.14 13.84
N PRO A 108 -7.02 17.19 13.80
CA PRO A 108 -6.91 18.23 12.78
C PRO A 108 -5.53 18.89 12.83
N SER A 109 -5.01 19.29 11.66
CA SER A 109 -3.75 20.04 11.60
C SER A 109 -3.92 21.42 12.23
N ILE A 110 -3.01 21.75 13.15
CA ILE A 110 -2.97 23.07 13.79
C ILE A 110 -1.93 23.91 13.03
N ARG A 111 -2.26 25.17 12.75
CA ARG A 111 -1.29 26.12 12.21
C ARG A 111 -0.17 26.31 13.23
N SER A 112 1.09 26.23 12.79
CA SER A 112 2.26 26.44 13.65
C SER A 112 2.28 27.81 14.34
N SER A 113 1.55 28.80 13.84
CA SER A 113 1.41 30.11 14.49
C SER A 113 0.51 30.11 15.75
N GLN A 114 -0.12 28.99 16.10
CA GLN A 114 -1.11 28.88 17.17
C GLN A 114 -0.67 27.89 18.28
N SER A 115 0.57 27.39 18.26
CA SER A 115 1.07 26.45 19.27
C SER A 115 1.67 27.11 20.52
N ASP A 116 1.72 28.44 20.56
CA ASP A 116 2.21 29.21 21.72
C ASP A 116 1.02 29.86 22.45
N THR A 117 0.33 29.10 23.31
CA THR A 117 -0.50 29.69 24.38
C THR A 117 -0.66 28.72 25.53
#